data_AF-A0A2E1LN71-F1
#
_entry.id   AF-A0A2E1LN71-F1
#
_cell.length_a   1.000
_cell.length_b   1.000
_cell.length_c   1.000
_cell.angle_alpha   90.00
_cell.angle_beta   90.00
_cell.angle_gamma   90.00
#
_symmetry.space_group_name_H-M   'P 1'
#
loop_
_entity.id
_entity.type
_entity.pdbx_description
1 polymer ?
#
loop_
_entity_poly.entity_id
_entity_poly.type
_entity_poly.pdbx_seq_one_letter_code
_entity_poly.pdbx_strand_id
1 'polypeptide(L)'
;MKNFIRRIQLAGAAIVLVATSLAFTLEIIQMYKVQTIQLADLLLLFIYLEVMGMVGNYWSNQSIRLTYPLFIAITALARLIILQKKDIDASALIFESGAILLLAIAIVVLKLRKSKMLKTNVSKEDL
;
A
#
# COMPACT_ATOMS: atom_id res chain seq x y z
N MET A 1 2.26 -29.10 6.46
CA MET A 1 1.69 -28.11 5.51
C MET A 1 1.83 -26.65 5.94
N LYS A 2 1.36 -26.22 7.13
CA LYS A 2 1.46 -24.81 7.58
C LYS A 2 2.88 -24.22 7.54
N ASN A 3 3.89 -25.00 7.95
CA ASN A 3 5.30 -24.57 7.94
C ASN A 3 5.86 -24.37 6.51
N PHE A 4 5.34 -25.11 5.53
CA PHE A 4 5.75 -24.99 4.13
C PHE A 4 5.19 -23.69 3.52
N ILE A 5 3.91 -23.41 3.75
CA ILE A 5 3.27 -22.16 3.33
C ILE A 5 3.98 -20.96 3.94
N ARG A 6 4.32 -21.02 5.24
CA ARG A 6 5.04 -19.93 5.92
C ARG A 6 6.43 -19.67 5.33
N ARG A 7 7.18 -20.72 4.94
CA ARG A 7 8.47 -20.55 4.28
C ARG A 7 8.33 -19.88 2.91
N ILE A 8 7.32 -20.27 2.13
CA ILE A 8 7.03 -19.63 0.83
C ILE A 8 6.69 -18.16 1.02
N GLN A 9 5.86 -17.82 2.01
CA GLN A 9 5.47 -16.43 2.24
C GLN A 9 6.66 -15.58 2.71
N LEU A 10 7.53 -16.10 3.58
CA LEU A 10 8.76 -15.42 3.99
C LEU A 10 9.73 -15.23 2.82
N ALA A 11 9.87 -16.25 1.96
CA ALA A 11 10.68 -16.14 0.75
C ALA A 11 10.13 -15.06 -0.19
N GLY A 12 8.80 -15.03 -0.42
CA GLY A 12 8.15 -14.00 -1.21
C GLY A 12 8.35 -12.60 -0.64
N ALA A 13 8.19 -12.43 0.67
CA ALA A 13 8.44 -11.16 1.35
C ALA A 13 9.91 -10.72 1.22
N ALA A 14 10.86 -11.64 1.36
CA ALA A 14 12.28 -11.34 1.18
C ALA A 14 12.59 -10.91 -0.26
N ILE A 15 12.00 -11.55 -1.27
CA ILE A 15 12.15 -11.17 -2.68
C ILE A 15 11.64 -9.74 -2.91
N VAL A 16 10.44 -9.42 -2.39
CA VAL A 16 9.89 -8.06 -2.51
C VAL A 16 10.78 -7.03 -1.82
N LEU A 17 11.34 -7.35 -0.64
CA LEU A 17 12.25 -6.45 0.06
C LEU A 17 13.52 -6.16 -0.74
N VAL A 18 14.14 -7.20 -1.31
CA VAL A 18 15.35 -7.06 -2.12
C VAL A 18 15.03 -6.27 -3.39
N ALA A 19 13.94 -6.60 -4.09
CA ALA A 19 13.55 -5.91 -5.31
C ALA A 19 13.27 -4.41 -5.08
N THR A 20 12.52 -4.08 -4.03
CA THR A 20 12.21 -2.68 -3.68
C THR A 20 13.44 -1.92 -3.21
N SER A 21 14.34 -2.57 -2.47
CA SER A 21 15.61 -1.94 -2.06
C SER A 21 16.51 -1.65 -3.25
N LEU A 22 16.63 -2.57 -4.21
CA LEU A 22 17.39 -2.35 -5.43
C LEU A 22 16.78 -1.24 -6.29
N ALA A 23 15.46 -1.25 -6.49
CA ALA A 23 14.75 -0.21 -7.23
C ALA A 23 14.95 1.17 -6.62
N PHE A 24 14.87 1.28 -5.29
CA PHE A 24 15.13 2.52 -4.57
C PHE A 24 16.55 3.05 -4.82
N THR A 25 17.57 2.20 -4.72
CA THR A 25 18.96 2.62 -4.97
C THR A 25 19.19 3.02 -6.43
N LEU A 26 18.62 2.28 -7.38
CA LEU A 26 18.72 2.60 -8.81
C LEU A 26 18.10 3.96 -9.12
N GLU A 27 16.94 4.26 -8.54
CA GLU A 27 16.27 5.55 -8.70
C GLU A 27 17.14 6.70 -8.17
N ILE A 28 17.72 6.54 -6.98
CA ILE A 28 18.63 7.53 -6.38
C ILE A 28 19.84 7.78 -7.30
N ILE A 29 20.44 6.72 -7.85
CA ILE A 29 21.55 6.84 -8.81
C ILE A 29 21.10 7.55 -10.08
N GLN A 30 19.88 7.27 -10.57
CA GLN A 30 19.33 7.90 -11.75
C GLN A 30 19.11 9.41 -11.53
N MET A 31 18.51 9.81 -10.42
CA MET A 31 18.38 11.22 -10.04
C MET A 31 19.73 11.92 -9.95
N TYR A 32 20.73 11.25 -9.37
CA TYR A 32 22.09 11.77 -9.32
C TYR A 32 22.69 11.95 -10.73
N LYS A 33 22.45 11.03 -11.67
CA LYS A 33 22.94 11.15 -13.06
C LYS A 33 22.26 12.28 -13.84
N VAL A 34 20.95 12.45 -13.70
CA VAL A 34 20.19 13.47 -14.42
C VAL A 34 20.39 14.87 -13.80
N GLN A 35 20.93 14.96 -12.57
CA GLN A 35 21.18 16.22 -11.84
C GLN A 35 19.91 17.06 -11.63
N THR A 36 18.75 16.41 -11.71
CA THR A 36 17.44 17.02 -11.46
C THR A 36 16.65 16.09 -10.57
N ILE A 37 15.95 16.66 -9.61
CA ILE A 37 15.12 15.92 -8.67
C ILE A 37 13.71 16.47 -8.82
N GLN A 38 12.81 15.69 -9.41
CA GLN A 38 11.43 16.07 -9.59
C GLN A 38 10.59 15.60 -8.40
N LEU A 39 9.49 16.30 -8.12
CA LEU A 39 8.55 15.89 -7.08
C LEU A 39 8.07 14.44 -7.31
N ALA A 40 7.86 14.03 -8.56
CA ALA A 40 7.49 12.67 -8.95
C ALA A 40 8.47 11.61 -8.39
N ASP A 41 9.77 11.89 -8.45
CA ASP A 41 10.81 10.96 -8.03
C ASP A 41 10.80 10.78 -6.51
N LEU A 42 10.65 11.87 -5.74
CA LEU A 42 10.49 11.79 -4.28
C LEU A 42 9.23 11.02 -3.89
N LEU A 43 8.13 11.21 -4.62
CA LEU A 43 6.87 10.54 -4.36
C LEU A 43 6.99 9.03 -4.63
N LEU A 44 7.72 8.64 -5.68
CA LEU A 44 8.05 7.26 -5.99
C LEU A 44 8.93 6.62 -4.90
N LEU A 45 9.98 7.30 -4.45
CA LEU A 45 10.83 6.83 -3.35
C LEU A 45 10.03 6.52 -2.09
N PHE A 46 9.03 7.34 -1.75
CA PHE A 46 8.22 7.06 -0.56
C PHE A 46 7.26 5.89 -0.76
N ILE A 47 6.79 5.60 -1.98
CA ILE A 47 6.05 4.35 -2.24
C ILE A 47 6.96 3.15 -1.93
N TYR A 48 8.23 3.18 -2.35
CA TYR A 48 9.19 2.13 -2.01
C TYR A 48 9.38 2.00 -0.50
N LEU A 49 9.52 3.11 0.23
CA LEU A 49 9.63 3.09 1.70
C LEU A 49 8.37 2.51 2.37
N GLU A 50 7.18 2.83 1.87
CA GLU A 50 5.91 2.32 2.41
C GLU A 50 5.80 0.78 2.21
N VAL A 51 6.21 0.29 1.04
CA VAL A 51 6.28 -1.15 0.75
C VAL A 51 7.32 -1.84 1.62
N MET A 52 8.52 -1.26 1.79
CA MET A 52 9.54 -1.79 2.72
C MET A 52 8.99 -1.88 4.15
N GLY A 53 8.28 -0.85 4.62
CA GLY A 53 7.65 -0.84 5.94
C GLY A 53 6.59 -1.93 6.10
N MET A 54 5.78 -2.19 5.07
CA MET A 54 4.81 -3.28 5.04
C MET A 54 5.51 -4.65 5.16
N VAL A 55 6.58 -4.87 4.40
CA VAL A 55 7.36 -6.12 4.43
C VAL A 55 8.07 -6.31 5.76
N GLY A 56 8.65 -5.25 6.32
CA GLY A 56 9.23 -5.27 7.67
C GLY A 56 8.21 -5.64 8.74
N ASN A 57 7.03 -5.04 8.70
CA ASN A 57 5.94 -5.40 9.61
C ASN A 57 5.42 -6.84 9.38
N TYR A 58 5.43 -7.32 8.14
CA TYR A 58 5.05 -8.70 7.82
C TYR A 58 5.96 -9.71 8.53
N TRP A 59 7.26 -9.43 8.64
CA TRP A 59 8.21 -10.27 9.35
C TRP A 59 7.89 -10.42 10.84
N SER A 60 7.40 -9.35 11.48
CA SER A 60 7.04 -9.33 12.90
C SER A 60 5.70 -10.03 13.18
N ASN A 61 4.68 -9.77 12.36
CA ASN A 61 3.29 -10.18 12.66
C ASN A 61 2.77 -11.34 11.81
N GLN A 62 3.57 -11.87 10.87
CA GLN A 62 3.28 -13.02 9.99
C GLN A 62 1.91 -13.01 9.29
N SER A 63 1.33 -11.82 9.16
CA SER A 63 0.03 -11.61 8.55
C SER A 63 0.14 -10.42 7.62
N ILE A 64 -0.16 -10.67 6.34
CA ILE A 64 -0.33 -9.60 5.38
C ILE A 64 -1.60 -8.87 5.79
N ARG A 65 -1.45 -7.72 6.46
CA ARG A 65 -2.59 -6.87 6.76
C ARG A 65 -2.99 -6.17 5.46
N LEU A 66 -4.16 -6.51 4.93
CA LEU A 66 -4.77 -5.87 3.76
C LEU A 66 -4.89 -4.35 3.87
N THR A 67 -4.76 -3.82 5.09
CA THR A 67 -4.71 -2.39 5.37
C THR A 67 -3.50 -1.69 4.73
N TYR A 68 -2.32 -2.34 4.65
CA TYR A 68 -1.13 -1.69 4.10
C TYR A 68 -1.24 -1.41 2.58
N PRO A 69 -1.62 -2.38 1.72
CA PRO A 69 -1.85 -2.10 0.30
C PRO A 69 -2.90 -1.01 0.04
N LEU A 70 -3.95 -0.93 0.88
CA LEU A 70 -4.98 0.10 0.74
C LEU A 70 -4.45 1.50 1.08
N PHE A 71 -3.57 1.63 2.08
CA PHE A 71 -2.90 2.90 2.37
C PHE A 71 -1.94 3.29 1.25
N ILE A 72 -1.21 2.33 0.66
CA ILE A 72 -0.33 2.59 -0.48
C ILE A 72 -1.14 3.16 -1.66
N ALA A 73 -2.31 2.59 -1.95
CA ALA A 73 -3.18 3.08 -3.01
C ALA A 73 -3.69 4.52 -2.74
N ILE A 74 -4.12 4.82 -1.51
CA ILE A 74 -4.53 6.19 -1.13
C ILE A 74 -3.38 7.17 -1.28
N THR A 75 -2.20 6.83 -0.74
CA THR A 75 -1.02 7.67 -0.82
C THR A 75 -0.60 7.90 -2.27
N ALA A 76 -0.60 6.86 -3.11
CA ALA A 76 -0.25 6.96 -4.52
C ALA A 76 -1.22 7.89 -5.29
N LEU A 77 -2.53 7.72 -5.09
CA LEU A 77 -3.55 8.58 -5.72
C LEU A 77 -3.45 10.03 -5.23
N ALA A 78 -3.33 10.25 -3.91
CA ALA A 78 -3.20 11.59 -3.34
C ALA A 78 -2.00 12.35 -3.92
N ARG A 79 -0.92 11.63 -4.21
CA ARG A 79 0.32 12.17 -4.76
C ARG A 79 0.24 12.46 -6.25
N LEU A 80 -0.45 11.61 -7.00
CA LEU A 80 -0.76 11.85 -8.40
C LEU A 80 -1.52 13.17 -8.56
N ILE A 81 -2.56 13.38 -7.76
CA ILE A 81 -3.35 14.62 -7.72
C ILE A 81 -2.46 15.84 -7.46
N ILE A 82 -1.55 15.75 -6.49
CA ILE A 82 -0.68 16.89 -6.12
C ILE A 82 0.33 17.22 -7.22
N LEU A 83 0.86 16.21 -7.90
CA LEU A 83 1.87 16.39 -8.93
C LEU A 83 1.28 16.94 -10.24
N GLN A 84 0.03 16.61 -10.55
CA GLN A 84 -0.62 16.97 -11.81
C GLN A 84 -1.26 18.36 -11.82
N LYS A 85 -1.11 19.18 -10.76
CA LYS A 85 -1.84 20.43 -10.46
C LYS A 85 -1.94 21.52 -11.55
N LYS A 86 -1.29 21.39 -12.71
CA LYS A 86 -1.22 22.44 -13.73
C LYS A 86 -2.21 22.27 -14.91
N ASP A 87 -2.65 21.04 -15.22
CA ASP A 87 -3.42 20.77 -16.46
C ASP A 87 -4.55 19.73 -16.27
N ILE A 88 -5.12 19.62 -15.07
CA ILE A 88 -6.19 18.65 -14.81
C ILE A 88 -7.57 19.29 -14.96
N ASP A 89 -8.45 18.65 -15.74
CA ASP A 89 -9.86 18.98 -15.78
C ASP A 89 -10.50 18.83 -14.38
N ALA A 90 -11.33 19.81 -13.99
CA ALA A 90 -12.00 19.80 -12.70
C ALA A 90 -12.84 18.53 -12.45
N SER A 91 -13.34 17.90 -13.52
CA SER A 91 -14.05 16.63 -13.47
C SER A 91 -13.15 15.47 -13.02
N ALA A 92 -11.94 15.36 -13.58
CA ALA A 92 -10.98 14.32 -13.22
C ALA A 92 -10.54 14.45 -11.75
N LEU A 93 -10.34 15.67 -11.25
CA LEU A 93 -10.06 15.92 -9.84
C LEU A 93 -11.17 15.38 -8.90
N ILE A 94 -12.44 15.52 -9.28
CA ILE A 94 -13.57 14.98 -8.50
C ILE A 94 -13.57 13.45 -8.53
N PHE A 95 -13.27 12.82 -9.67
CA PHE A 95 -13.17 11.36 -9.76
C PHE A 95 -12.01 10.79 -8.95
N GLU A 96 -10.83 11.41 -9.01
CA GLU A 96 -9.65 10.95 -8.27
C GLU A 96 -9.83 11.12 -6.75
N SER A 97 -10.35 12.27 -6.32
CA SER A 97 -10.69 12.48 -4.90
C SER A 97 -11.82 11.57 -4.43
N GLY A 98 -12.82 11.28 -5.28
CA GLY A 98 -13.85 10.28 -5.03
C GLY A 98 -13.29 8.86 -4.89
N ALA A 99 -12.30 8.47 -5.69
CA ALA A 99 -11.62 7.19 -5.56
C ALA A 99 -10.88 7.05 -4.21
N ILE A 100 -10.19 8.11 -3.77
CA ILE A 100 -9.56 8.15 -2.43
C ILE A 100 -10.61 7.98 -1.33
N LEU A 101 -11.75 8.67 -1.45
CA LEU A 101 -12.85 8.55 -0.49
C LEU A 101 -13.38 7.11 -0.42
N LEU A 102 -13.59 6.45 -1.57
CA LEU A 102 -14.04 5.06 -1.62
C LEU A 102 -13.03 4.10 -0.99
N LEU A 103 -11.73 4.28 -1.25
CA LEU A 103 -10.67 3.47 -0.61
C LEU A 103 -10.64 3.69 0.90
N ALA A 104 -10.79 4.93 1.37
CA ALA A 104 -10.86 5.25 2.79
C ALA A 104 -12.06 4.57 3.46
N ILE A 105 -13.23 4.59 2.83
CA ILE A 105 -14.43 3.88 3.29
C ILE A 105 -14.16 2.37 3.34
N ALA A 106 -13.53 1.79 2.32
CA ALA A 106 -13.19 0.37 2.31
C ALA A 106 -12.28 -0.02 3.49
N ILE A 107 -11.29 0.80 3.84
CA ILE A 107 -10.44 0.60 5.02
C ILE A 107 -11.30 0.61 6.29
N VAL A 108 -12.20 1.58 6.44
CA VAL A 108 -13.10 1.68 7.61
C VAL A 108 -13.97 0.43 7.73
N VAL A 109 -14.62 0.00 6.64
CA VAL A 109 -15.48 -1.20 6.62
C VAL A 109 -14.68 -2.45 7.01
N LEU A 110 -13.48 -2.63 6.47
CA LEU A 110 -12.61 -3.76 6.81
C LEU A 110 -12.17 -3.73 8.28
N LYS A 111 -11.88 -2.53 8.82
CA LYS A 111 -11.49 -2.36 10.21
C LYS A 111 -12.66 -2.62 11.16
N LEU A 112 -13.86 -2.18 10.81
CA LEU A 112 -15.10 -2.46 11.56
C LEU A 112 -15.40 -3.96 11.59
N ARG A 113 -15.27 -4.66 10.45
CA ARG A 113 -15.43 -6.12 10.39
C ARG A 113 -14.45 -6.86 11.31
N LYS A 114 -13.20 -6.39 11.40
CA LYS A 114 -12.15 -7.02 12.22
C LYS A 114 -12.27 -6.65 13.71
N SER A 115 -12.78 -5.45 14.02
CA SER A 115 -12.92 -4.91 15.36
C SER A 115 -14.23 -5.35 16.03
N LYS A 116 -14.40 -6.65 16.26
CA LYS A 116 -15.13 -7.24 17.41
C LYS A 116 -16.34 -6.46 17.98
N MET A 117 -17.21 -5.92 17.14
CA MET A 117 -18.54 -5.40 17.51
C MET A 117 -19.68 -6.22 16.90
N LEU A 118 -19.37 -7.17 16.02
CA LEU A 118 -20.31 -8.22 15.62
C LEU A 118 -20.07 -9.45 16.49
N LYS A 119 -20.70 -9.45 17.67
CA LYS A 119 -21.07 -10.69 18.35
C LYS A 119 -22.20 -11.36 17.56
N THR A 120 -21.94 -11.83 16.36
CA THR A 120 -22.80 -12.85 15.77
C THR A 120 -22.23 -14.18 16.18
N ASN A 121 -22.66 -14.67 17.35
CA ASN A 121 -22.83 -16.10 17.55
C ASN A 121 -23.84 -16.54 16.49
N VAL A 122 -23.36 -16.91 15.30
CA VAL A 122 -24.14 -17.79 14.45
C VAL A 122 -24.00 -19.17 15.10
N SER A 123 -24.90 -19.43 16.05
CA SER A 123 -25.18 -20.79 16.50
C SER A 123 -25.50 -21.60 15.26
N LYS A 124 -24.85 -22.76 15.13
CA LYS A 124 -25.12 -23.74 14.08
C LYS A 124 -26.45 -24.45 14.35
N GLU A 125 -27.54 -23.71 14.45
CA GLU A 125 -28.89 -24.27 14.63
C GLU A 125 -29.87 -23.93 13.51
N ASP A 126 -29.49 -23.06 12.57
CA ASP A 126 -30.26 -22.90 11.32
C ASP A 126 -29.44 -23.48 10.16
N LEU A 127 -29.21 -24.80 10.24
CA LEU A 127 -28.82 -25.66 9.11
C LEU A 127 -29.88 -25.59 8.01
#